data_AF-A0A960RPX5-F1
#
_entry.id   AF-A0A960RPX5-F1
#
_cell.length_a   1.000
_cell.length_b   1.000
_cell.length_c   1.000
_cell.angle_alpha   90.00
_cell.angle_beta   90.00
_cell.angle_gamma   90.00
#
_symmetry.space_group_name_H-M   'P 1'
#
loop_
_entity.id
_entity.type
_entity.pdbx_description
1 polymer ?
#
loop_
_entity_poly.entity_id
_entity_poly.type
_entity_poly.pdbx_seq_one_letter_code
_entity_poly.pdbx_strand_id
1 'polypeptide(L)'
;MISFQEMVARLTQFWTSQGCIAWQGHDLETGAATFNPATFLRALGPEPFNAVYVEPVRRPQDGRYGQNPNRMFLFHQLQMIMKPSPPNIQELYLKSLEAVGLNLKEHDIRFVHDDWEAPTQGAWGLGWEVWIDGMEATQFTYFQAIGGMQLKPITVELAYGLERLAMYIQNVDNIFDVKWNDELTLGDLSQQNEIQWSAYNFEQANTKMWKRHFEDFEKEAQTLIENHLPIPAADFVIKASHAFNMLDSRGVISPTERTGYIAKVRDLSAQIADSYLDLRQKLNFPLLKEKITPFTPALPKNEKIEKNTDKKVDFLLEIGSEELPAHYITAGSNSLKILMEALLKEHGIDHGPIKVTGTPRRLVLHVEEMAYMTQEKQVEKRGPALNSAFGSDGEPTLQGRGFLKSIGLESASIGDIKKGKVPEIEIRHIKGHDYLLANL
;
A
#
# COMPACT_ATOMS: atom_id res chain seq x y z
N MET A 1 31.05 9.27 -8.00
CA MET A 1 29.78 8.68 -8.44
C MET A 1 30.01 7.18 -8.58
N ILE A 2 29.23 6.36 -7.89
CA ILE A 2 29.41 4.89 -7.92
C ILE A 2 28.59 4.28 -9.06
N SER A 3 29.07 3.16 -9.61
CA SER A 3 28.36 2.42 -10.65
C SER A 3 27.19 1.59 -10.07
N PHE A 4 26.30 1.10 -10.94
CA PHE A 4 25.16 0.26 -10.52
C PHE A 4 25.61 -0.97 -9.73
N GLN A 5 26.62 -1.70 -10.23
CA GLN A 5 27.11 -2.91 -9.55
C GLN A 5 27.75 -2.61 -8.18
N GLU A 6 28.42 -1.47 -8.05
CA GLU A 6 29.01 -1.02 -6.78
C GLU A 6 27.92 -0.61 -5.78
N MET A 7 26.88 0.07 -6.24
CA MET A 7 25.70 0.42 -5.44
C MET A 7 25.02 -0.83 -4.88
N VAL A 8 24.78 -1.83 -5.72
CA VAL A 8 24.22 -3.13 -5.30
C VAL A 8 25.10 -3.79 -4.24
N ALA A 9 26.41 -3.89 -4.49
CA ALA A 9 27.35 -4.49 -3.55
C ALA A 9 27.35 -3.79 -2.18
N ARG A 10 27.29 -2.45 -2.17
CA ARG A 10 27.23 -1.66 -0.93
C ARG A 10 25.93 -1.84 -0.16
N LEU A 11 24.77 -1.88 -0.83
CA LEU A 11 23.49 -2.14 -0.16
C LEU A 11 23.47 -3.55 0.44
N THR A 12 23.91 -4.56 -0.31
CA THR A 12 24.02 -5.93 0.20
C THR A 12 24.98 -5.99 1.39
N GLN A 13 26.13 -5.33 1.31
CA GLN A 13 27.11 -5.28 2.42
C GLN A 13 26.55 -4.55 3.64
N PHE A 14 25.80 -3.46 3.44
CA PHE A 14 25.13 -2.73 4.52
C PHE A 14 24.15 -3.66 5.25
N TRP A 15 23.23 -4.29 4.54
CA TRP A 15 22.20 -5.12 5.17
C TRP A 15 22.75 -6.41 5.78
N THR A 16 23.79 -7.01 5.20
CA THR A 16 24.48 -8.14 5.83
C THR A 16 25.19 -7.74 7.13
N SER A 17 25.71 -6.51 7.22
CA SER A 17 26.24 -5.98 8.48
C SER A 17 25.15 -5.77 9.57
N GLN A 18 23.88 -5.64 9.16
CA GLN A 18 22.72 -5.58 10.06
C GLN A 18 22.15 -6.97 10.41
N GLY A 19 22.85 -8.05 10.06
CA GLY A 19 22.46 -9.42 10.40
C GLY A 19 21.52 -10.10 9.40
N CYS A 20 21.35 -9.53 8.20
CA CYS A 20 20.70 -10.24 7.10
C CYS A 20 21.64 -11.29 6.50
N ILE A 21 21.08 -12.44 6.09
CA ILE A 21 21.79 -13.31 5.15
C ILE A 21 21.76 -12.69 3.75
N ALA A 22 22.85 -12.84 2.99
CA ALA A 22 22.84 -12.56 1.56
C ALA A 22 22.16 -13.73 0.83
N TRP A 23 20.87 -13.59 0.56
CA TRP A 23 20.10 -14.56 -0.23
C TRP A 23 20.33 -14.30 -1.74
N GLN A 24 19.85 -15.20 -2.59
CA GLN A 24 19.97 -15.08 -4.04
C GLN A 24 18.59 -14.86 -4.67
N GLY A 25 18.54 -14.16 -5.81
CA GLY A 25 17.32 -14.04 -6.58
C GLY A 25 16.76 -15.41 -6.95
N HIS A 26 15.43 -15.53 -7.03
CA HIS A 26 14.80 -16.79 -7.39
C HIS A 26 15.08 -17.13 -8.86
N ASP A 27 15.12 -18.42 -9.19
CA ASP A 27 15.43 -18.90 -10.55
C ASP A 27 14.19 -18.98 -11.46
N LEU A 28 13.09 -18.33 -11.06
CA LEU A 28 11.82 -18.24 -11.79
C LEU A 28 11.40 -16.79 -12.04
N GLU A 29 10.54 -16.58 -13.04
CA GLU A 29 9.98 -15.27 -13.32
C GLU A 29 9.01 -14.78 -12.24
N THR A 30 9.45 -13.84 -11.41
CA THR A 30 8.62 -13.21 -10.37
C THR A 30 8.15 -11.81 -10.78
N GLY A 31 6.92 -11.44 -10.42
CA GLY A 31 6.36 -10.09 -10.67
C GLY A 31 6.70 -9.05 -9.58
N ALA A 32 7.24 -9.53 -8.46
CA ALA A 32 7.79 -8.78 -7.35
C ALA A 32 8.66 -9.73 -6.52
N ALA A 33 9.68 -9.21 -5.82
CA ALA A 33 10.52 -10.01 -4.95
C ALA A 33 9.77 -10.66 -3.79
N THR A 34 8.59 -10.16 -3.44
CA THR A 34 7.71 -10.76 -2.43
C THR A 34 7.34 -12.22 -2.76
N PHE A 35 7.32 -12.62 -4.04
CA PHE A 35 7.08 -14.01 -4.45
C PHE A 35 8.20 -14.97 -4.10
N ASN A 36 9.44 -14.48 -3.96
CA ASN A 36 10.58 -15.34 -3.66
C ASN A 36 10.28 -16.10 -2.34
N PRO A 37 10.52 -17.43 -2.27
CA PRO A 37 10.27 -18.21 -1.07
C PRO A 37 10.97 -17.66 0.19
N ALA A 38 12.08 -16.94 0.02
CA ALA A 38 12.75 -16.24 1.12
C ALA A 38 11.93 -15.09 1.70
N THR A 39 10.98 -14.51 0.98
CA THR A 39 9.97 -13.58 1.53
C THR A 39 8.66 -14.30 1.81
N PHE A 40 7.98 -14.82 0.78
CA PHE A 40 6.61 -15.35 0.90
C PHE A 40 6.48 -16.40 2.00
N LEU A 41 7.32 -17.44 1.98
CA LEU A 41 7.25 -18.53 2.95
C LEU A 41 7.88 -18.14 4.30
N ARG A 42 8.97 -17.36 4.32
CA ARG A 42 9.67 -17.02 5.57
C ARG A 42 8.97 -15.95 6.39
N ALA A 43 8.12 -15.13 5.79
CA ALA A 43 7.24 -14.22 6.51
C ALA A 43 6.27 -14.99 7.44
N LEU A 44 5.91 -16.23 7.09
CA LEU A 44 4.97 -17.07 7.84
C LEU A 44 5.54 -17.65 9.14
N GLY A 45 4.66 -17.84 10.12
CA GLY A 45 4.98 -18.49 11.40
C GLY A 45 5.84 -17.65 12.35
N PRO A 46 6.30 -18.22 13.47
CA PRO A 46 7.00 -17.48 14.52
C PRO A 46 8.51 -17.36 14.30
N GLU A 47 9.08 -18.10 13.34
CA GLU A 47 10.53 -18.17 13.15
C GLU A 47 11.10 -16.83 12.67
N PRO A 48 12.17 -16.32 13.32
CA PRO A 48 12.84 -15.10 12.88
C PRO A 48 13.61 -15.36 11.59
N PHE A 49 13.64 -14.36 10.71
CA PHE A 49 14.35 -14.46 9.43
C PHE A 49 14.68 -13.07 8.90
N ASN A 50 15.95 -12.85 8.59
CA ASN A 50 16.45 -11.60 8.02
C ASN A 50 17.24 -11.93 6.76
N ALA A 51 16.88 -11.33 5.63
CA ALA A 51 17.53 -11.58 4.35
C ALA A 51 17.61 -10.30 3.51
N VAL A 52 18.66 -10.23 2.68
CA VAL A 52 18.81 -9.24 1.63
C VAL A 52 19.20 -9.96 0.34
N TYR A 53 18.61 -9.58 -0.78
CA TYR A 53 18.91 -10.16 -2.09
C TYR A 53 18.46 -9.25 -3.22
N VAL A 54 19.06 -9.44 -4.39
CA VAL A 54 18.58 -8.83 -5.64
C VAL A 54 17.65 -9.81 -6.32
N GLU A 55 16.47 -9.34 -6.69
CA GLU A 55 15.49 -10.08 -7.47
C GLU A 55 15.29 -9.39 -8.83
N PRO A 56 15.62 -10.04 -9.94
CA PRO A 56 15.16 -9.61 -11.26
C PRO A 56 13.65 -9.82 -11.38
N VAL A 57 12.90 -8.72 -11.49
CA VAL A 57 11.45 -8.74 -11.53
C VAL A 57 10.96 -8.55 -12.95
N ARG A 58 9.96 -9.34 -13.38
CA ARG A 58 9.31 -9.23 -14.69
C ARG A 58 7.85 -8.81 -14.55
N ARG A 59 7.52 -7.64 -15.07
CA ARG A 59 6.15 -7.10 -15.21
C ARG A 59 5.82 -6.90 -16.70
N PRO A 60 5.26 -7.91 -17.37
CA PRO A 60 4.97 -7.85 -18.80
C PRO A 60 4.18 -6.60 -19.25
N GLN A 61 3.21 -6.12 -18.46
CA GLN A 61 2.42 -4.92 -18.78
C GLN A 61 3.24 -3.61 -18.73
N ASP A 62 4.38 -3.62 -18.05
CA ASP A 62 5.23 -2.44 -17.89
C ASP A 62 6.17 -2.21 -19.09
N GLY A 63 6.22 -3.11 -20.07
CA GLY A 63 7.07 -2.95 -21.24
C GLY A 63 6.81 -1.65 -22.01
N ARG A 64 7.86 -0.95 -22.43
CA ARG A 64 7.77 0.33 -23.18
C ARG A 64 8.72 0.41 -24.38
N TYR A 65 9.05 -0.74 -24.97
CA TYR A 65 9.89 -0.85 -26.18
C TYR A 65 11.23 -0.09 -26.09
N GLY A 66 11.82 0.01 -24.90
CA GLY A 66 13.11 0.67 -24.67
C GLY A 66 13.08 2.19 -24.88
N GLN A 67 11.89 2.81 -24.91
CA GLN A 67 11.71 4.24 -25.19
C GLN A 67 11.36 5.07 -23.95
N ASN A 68 10.79 4.45 -22.92
CA ASN A 68 10.43 5.18 -21.71
C ASN A 68 11.66 5.33 -20.78
N PRO A 69 11.92 6.53 -20.24
CA PRO A 69 13.10 6.77 -19.42
C PRO A 69 13.04 6.17 -18.02
N ASN A 70 11.86 5.74 -17.54
CA ASN A 70 11.61 5.37 -16.14
C ASN A 70 10.92 4.01 -15.94
N ARG A 71 10.52 3.34 -17.03
CA ARG A 71 9.69 2.13 -16.99
C ARG A 71 10.18 1.06 -17.96
N MET A 72 10.29 -0.16 -17.45
CA MET A 72 10.78 -1.35 -18.16
C MET A 72 9.95 -2.57 -17.77
N PHE A 73 9.90 -3.59 -18.62
CA PHE A 73 9.28 -4.88 -18.29
C PHE A 73 10.12 -5.67 -17.28
N LEU A 74 11.46 -5.56 -17.34
CA LEU A 74 12.39 -6.24 -16.44
C LEU A 74 13.30 -5.22 -15.77
N PHE A 75 13.31 -5.24 -14.44
CA PHE A 75 14.12 -4.36 -13.60
C PHE A 75 14.53 -5.10 -12.32
N HIS A 76 15.44 -4.52 -11.54
CA HIS A 76 16.00 -5.18 -10.37
C HIS A 76 15.46 -4.55 -9.08
N GLN A 77 14.82 -5.38 -8.26
CA GLN A 77 14.54 -5.02 -6.88
C GLN A 77 15.69 -5.49 -6.00
N LEU A 78 16.19 -4.63 -5.10
CA LEU A 78 16.86 -5.14 -3.92
C LEU A 78 15.80 -5.31 -2.84
N GLN A 79 15.61 -6.56 -2.44
CA GLN A 79 14.65 -6.96 -1.44
C GLN A 79 15.38 -7.12 -0.12
N MET A 80 14.86 -6.46 0.92
CA MET A 80 15.29 -6.65 2.29
C MET A 80 14.07 -7.01 3.13
N ILE A 81 14.18 -8.08 3.90
CA ILE A 81 13.18 -8.43 4.91
C ILE A 81 13.82 -8.61 6.27
N MET A 82 13.11 -8.17 7.31
CA MET A 82 13.47 -8.44 8.70
C MET A 82 12.25 -8.89 9.49
N LYS A 83 12.42 -10.01 10.19
CA LYS A 83 11.39 -10.63 11.00
C LYS A 83 11.98 -11.06 12.34
N PRO A 84 11.55 -10.49 13.46
CA PRO A 84 10.55 -9.41 13.58
C PRO A 84 11.04 -8.08 13.00
N SER A 85 10.10 -7.21 12.62
CA SER A 85 10.41 -5.83 12.24
C SER A 85 11.10 -5.07 13.41
N PRO A 86 12.27 -4.44 13.18
CA PRO A 86 12.96 -3.69 14.22
C PRO A 86 12.37 -2.27 14.38
N PRO A 87 12.41 -1.70 15.59
CA PRO A 87 11.78 -0.40 15.88
C PRO A 87 12.48 0.79 15.19
N ASN A 88 13.73 0.65 14.77
CA ASN A 88 14.53 1.69 14.11
C ASN A 88 14.68 1.46 12.60
N ILE A 89 13.78 0.70 11.97
CA ILE A 89 13.93 0.32 10.56
C ILE A 89 14.01 1.51 9.59
N GLN A 90 13.30 2.61 9.84
CA GLN A 90 13.40 3.83 9.02
C GLN A 90 14.80 4.45 9.10
N GLU A 91 15.41 4.48 10.29
CA GLU A 91 16.79 4.96 10.47
C GLU A 91 17.79 4.08 9.72
N LEU A 92 17.61 2.75 9.79
CA LEU A 92 18.44 1.80 9.04
C LEU A 92 18.30 1.98 7.53
N TYR A 93 17.09 2.23 7.03
CA TYR A 93 16.84 2.56 5.63
C TYR A 93 17.59 3.83 5.21
N LEU A 94 17.48 4.92 5.95
CA LEU A 94 18.18 6.17 5.62
C LEU A 94 19.72 6.00 5.62
N LYS A 95 20.26 5.25 6.59
CA LYS A 95 21.70 4.90 6.60
C LYS A 95 22.12 4.03 5.42
N SER A 96 21.21 3.20 4.88
CA SER A 96 21.50 2.40 3.68
C SER A 96 21.66 3.30 2.44
N LEU A 97 20.86 4.37 2.34
CA LEU A 97 20.98 5.39 1.30
C LEU A 97 22.30 6.18 1.43
N GLU A 98 22.69 6.55 2.64
CA GLU A 98 24.00 7.19 2.89
C GLU A 98 25.17 6.27 2.50
N ALA A 99 25.04 4.96 2.75
CA ALA A 99 26.08 3.97 2.42
C ALA A 99 26.34 3.85 0.91
N VAL A 100 25.33 4.12 0.08
CA VAL A 100 25.48 4.20 -1.39
C VAL A 100 25.85 5.59 -1.90
N GLY A 101 26.13 6.54 -1.00
CA GLY A 101 26.64 7.86 -1.34
C GLY A 101 25.57 8.92 -1.58
N LEU A 102 24.31 8.66 -1.19
CA LEU A 102 23.26 9.69 -1.23
C LEU A 102 23.44 10.66 -0.05
N ASN A 103 23.56 11.96 -0.33
CA ASN A 103 23.59 12.99 0.72
C ASN A 103 22.16 13.40 1.09
N LEU A 104 21.62 12.84 2.17
CA LEU A 104 20.22 13.07 2.58
C LEU A 104 19.85 14.55 2.80
N LYS A 105 20.83 15.45 3.01
CA LYS A 105 20.58 16.89 3.17
C LYS A 105 20.35 17.62 1.84
N GLU A 106 20.77 17.02 0.74
CA GLU A 106 20.64 17.59 -0.62
C GLU A 106 19.39 17.08 -1.34
N HIS A 107 18.71 16.07 -0.80
CA HIS A 107 17.55 15.42 -1.39
C HIS A 107 16.30 15.57 -0.53
N ASP A 108 15.16 15.75 -1.18
CA ASP A 108 13.84 15.76 -0.52
C ASP A 108 13.31 14.33 -0.41
N ILE A 109 13.51 13.72 0.75
CA ILE A 109 13.07 12.34 1.05
C ILE A 109 11.76 12.38 1.80
N ARG A 110 10.70 11.82 1.20
CA ARG A 110 9.36 11.79 1.77
C ARG A 110 8.88 10.36 1.94
N PHE A 111 8.36 10.06 3.14
CA PHE A 111 7.62 8.83 3.41
C PHE A 111 6.13 9.12 3.20
N VAL A 112 5.64 8.80 2.02
CA VAL A 112 4.24 9.02 1.64
C VAL A 112 3.45 7.79 2.06
N HIS A 113 2.44 7.96 2.91
CA HIS A 113 1.65 6.84 3.42
C HIS A 113 0.97 6.11 2.27
N ASP A 114 1.23 4.82 2.18
CA ASP A 114 0.62 3.94 1.19
C ASP A 114 0.47 2.53 1.77
N ASP A 115 -0.72 1.97 1.62
CA ASP A 115 -1.01 0.60 2.03
C ASP A 115 -0.75 -0.31 0.85
N TRP A 116 0.08 -1.34 1.05
CA TRP A 116 0.44 -2.25 -0.02
C TRP A 116 -0.43 -3.50 0.00
N GLU A 117 -0.91 -3.91 -1.16
CA GLU A 117 -1.63 -5.17 -1.36
C GLU A 117 -1.04 -5.94 -2.54
N ALA A 118 -0.85 -7.24 -2.36
CA ALA A 118 -0.68 -8.18 -3.45
C ALA A 118 -1.78 -9.25 -3.41
N PRO A 119 -2.86 -9.04 -4.18
CA PRO A 119 -4.04 -9.90 -4.15
C PRO A 119 -3.73 -11.36 -4.43
N THR A 120 -2.81 -11.64 -5.37
CA THR A 120 -2.42 -13.01 -5.75
C THR A 120 -1.67 -13.76 -4.65
N GLN A 121 -1.01 -13.07 -3.73
CA GLN A 121 -0.31 -13.68 -2.58
C GLN A 121 -1.22 -13.73 -1.35
N GLY A 122 -2.43 -13.15 -1.41
CA GLY A 122 -3.22 -12.87 -0.21
C GLY A 122 -2.43 -12.07 0.81
N ALA A 123 -1.60 -11.13 0.34
CA ALA A 123 -0.68 -10.36 1.15
C ALA A 123 -1.12 -8.91 1.22
N TRP A 124 -1.02 -8.32 2.40
CA TRP A 124 -1.22 -6.89 2.57
C TRP A 124 -0.45 -6.37 3.79
N GLY A 125 -0.11 -5.10 3.76
CA GLY A 125 0.63 -4.45 4.83
C GLY A 125 0.44 -2.94 4.84
N LEU A 126 0.71 -2.35 6.00
CA LEU A 126 0.77 -0.90 6.17
C LEU A 126 2.16 -0.42 5.77
N GLY A 127 2.28 0.79 5.25
CA GLY A 127 3.56 1.17 4.67
C GLY A 127 3.72 2.61 4.26
N TRP A 128 4.80 2.81 3.51
CA TRP A 128 5.09 4.04 2.82
C TRP A 128 5.70 3.74 1.46
N GLU A 129 5.32 4.53 0.46
CA GLU A 129 6.20 4.80 -0.67
C GLU A 129 7.26 5.82 -0.22
N VAL A 130 8.53 5.53 -0.49
CA VAL A 130 9.60 6.50 -0.27
C VAL A 130 9.92 7.20 -1.57
N TRP A 131 9.65 8.51 -1.58
CA TRP A 131 9.91 9.40 -2.70
C TRP A 131 11.21 10.15 -2.45
N ILE A 132 12.08 10.21 -3.45
CA ILE A 132 13.33 10.99 -3.45
C ILE A 132 13.19 11.99 -4.59
N ASP A 133 13.24 13.30 -4.31
CA ASP A 133 13.13 14.37 -5.33
C ASP A 133 11.97 14.20 -6.33
N GLY A 134 10.85 13.63 -5.89
CA GLY A 134 9.64 13.50 -6.69
C GLY A 134 9.54 12.24 -7.57
N MET A 135 10.35 11.20 -7.37
CA MET A 135 10.09 9.85 -7.88
C MET A 135 10.13 8.83 -6.74
N GLU A 136 9.23 7.86 -6.79
CA GLU A 136 9.22 6.71 -5.90
C GLU A 136 10.46 5.83 -6.15
N ALA A 137 11.26 5.61 -5.10
CA ALA A 137 12.50 4.83 -5.15
C ALA A 137 12.47 3.56 -4.29
N THR A 138 11.57 3.47 -3.30
CA THR A 138 11.49 2.29 -2.42
C THR A 138 10.06 2.11 -1.90
N GLN A 139 9.57 0.87 -1.90
CA GLN A 139 8.36 0.49 -1.16
C GLN A 139 8.76 -0.01 0.24
N PHE A 140 8.06 0.47 1.26
CA PHE A 140 8.22 0.11 2.65
C PHE A 140 6.93 -0.57 3.14
N THR A 141 6.98 -1.84 3.56
CA THR A 141 5.76 -2.59 3.89
C THR A 141 5.93 -3.37 5.20
N TYR A 142 5.01 -3.19 6.15
CA TYR A 142 4.86 -4.01 7.34
C TYR A 142 3.73 -5.01 7.11
N PHE A 143 4.09 -6.23 6.72
CA PHE A 143 3.10 -7.26 6.41
C PHE A 143 2.20 -7.55 7.61
N GLN A 144 0.91 -7.25 7.44
CA GLN A 144 -0.12 -7.62 8.39
C GLN A 144 -0.63 -9.02 8.11
N ALA A 145 -0.71 -9.39 6.83
CA ALA A 145 -1.00 -10.75 6.41
C ALA A 145 -0.23 -11.16 5.16
N ILE A 146 -0.02 -12.46 5.01
CA ILE A 146 0.50 -13.10 3.80
C ILE A 146 -0.14 -14.48 3.66
N GLY A 147 -0.51 -14.89 2.44
CA GLY A 147 -1.29 -16.12 2.23
C GLY A 147 -2.64 -16.11 2.96
N GLY A 148 -3.23 -14.92 3.20
CA GLY A 148 -4.46 -14.78 4.00
C GLY A 148 -4.28 -14.95 5.51
N MET A 149 -3.07 -15.24 6.00
CA MET A 149 -2.79 -15.43 7.41
C MET A 149 -2.21 -14.17 8.06
N GLN A 150 -2.73 -13.81 9.24
CA GLN A 150 -2.17 -12.74 10.05
C GLN A 150 -0.78 -13.10 10.58
N LEU A 151 0.18 -12.18 10.45
CA LEU A 151 1.56 -12.40 10.87
C LEU A 151 1.79 -12.05 12.34
N LYS A 152 2.42 -12.97 13.07
CA LYS A 152 2.93 -12.77 14.44
C LYS A 152 4.25 -13.55 14.61
N PRO A 153 5.42 -12.88 14.64
CA PRO A 153 5.63 -11.43 14.59
C PRO A 153 5.44 -10.83 13.18
N ILE A 154 5.28 -9.51 13.11
CA ILE A 154 5.24 -8.75 11.85
C ILE A 154 6.61 -8.78 11.17
N THR A 155 6.60 -8.96 9.87
CA THR A 155 7.77 -8.85 8.99
C THR A 155 7.76 -7.48 8.34
N VAL A 156 8.89 -6.79 8.31
CA VAL A 156 9.06 -5.61 7.46
C VAL A 156 9.78 -5.98 6.18
N GLU A 157 9.32 -5.42 5.08
CA GLU A 157 9.87 -5.49 3.74
C GLU A 157 10.30 -4.10 3.29
N LEU A 158 11.48 -4.01 2.69
CA LEU A 158 11.94 -2.88 1.88
C LEU A 158 12.26 -3.38 0.48
N ALA A 159 11.57 -2.84 -0.52
CA ALA A 159 11.81 -3.15 -1.92
C ALA A 159 12.36 -1.92 -2.64
N TYR A 160 13.68 -1.88 -2.82
CA TYR A 160 14.37 -0.77 -3.49
C TYR A 160 14.25 -0.95 -5.00
N GLY A 161 13.83 0.09 -5.73
CA GLY A 161 13.96 0.15 -7.18
C GLY A 161 15.38 0.54 -7.55
N LEU A 162 16.24 -0.45 -7.86
CA LEU A 162 17.67 -0.21 -8.01
C LEU A 162 18.00 0.74 -9.16
N GLU A 163 17.33 0.62 -10.29
CA GLU A 163 17.56 1.49 -11.46
C GLU A 163 17.23 2.95 -11.13
N ARG A 164 16.07 3.19 -10.50
CA ARG A 164 15.66 4.53 -10.08
C ARG A 164 16.62 5.13 -9.06
N LEU A 165 17.05 4.34 -8.07
CA LEU A 165 18.03 4.79 -7.09
C LEU A 165 19.38 5.12 -7.75
N ALA A 166 19.80 4.32 -8.73
CA ALA A 166 21.02 4.59 -9.49
C ALA A 166 20.91 5.86 -10.33
N MET A 167 19.75 6.16 -10.93
CA MET A 167 19.53 7.41 -11.66
C MET A 167 19.79 8.64 -10.77
N TYR A 168 19.35 8.62 -9.51
CA TYR A 168 19.63 9.69 -8.55
C TYR A 168 21.11 9.81 -8.23
N ILE A 169 21.74 8.70 -7.86
CA ILE A 169 23.16 8.68 -7.48
C ILE A 169 24.06 9.09 -8.66
N GLN A 170 23.64 8.75 -9.87
CA GLN A 170 24.37 9.04 -11.09
C GLN A 170 23.95 10.33 -11.80
N ASN A 171 22.90 10.98 -11.30
CA ASN A 171 22.34 12.21 -11.86
C ASN A 171 22.07 12.10 -13.37
N VAL A 172 21.32 11.06 -13.77
CA VAL A 172 20.88 10.82 -15.15
C VAL A 172 19.35 10.78 -15.24
N ASP A 173 18.80 11.29 -16.34
CA ASP A 173 17.35 11.41 -16.53
C ASP A 173 16.70 10.19 -17.23
N ASN A 174 17.51 9.22 -17.64
CA ASN A 174 17.08 8.03 -18.37
C ASN A 174 17.74 6.77 -17.78
N ILE A 175 16.92 5.75 -17.46
CA ILE A 175 17.36 4.46 -16.94
C ILE A 175 18.45 3.83 -17.84
N PHE A 176 18.36 3.97 -19.16
CA PHE A 176 19.33 3.36 -20.07
C PHE A 176 20.71 4.03 -20.04
N ASP A 177 20.81 5.26 -19.52
CA ASP A 177 22.09 5.98 -19.37
C ASP A 177 22.80 5.64 -18.05
N VAL A 178 22.16 4.87 -17.15
CA VAL A 178 22.78 4.41 -15.90
C VAL A 178 24.01 3.58 -16.20
N LYS A 179 25.17 3.98 -15.68
CA LYS A 179 26.42 3.24 -15.77
C LYS A 179 26.36 1.99 -14.92
N TRP A 180 26.43 0.83 -15.57
CA TRP A 180 26.57 -0.46 -14.91
C TRP A 180 27.94 -0.59 -14.25
N ASN A 181 28.98 -0.21 -15.00
CA ASN A 181 30.38 -0.09 -14.57
C ASN A 181 31.06 1.07 -15.33
N ASP A 182 32.39 1.13 -15.36
CA ASP A 182 33.13 2.21 -16.04
C ASP A 182 32.98 2.19 -17.57
N GLU A 183 32.62 1.05 -18.16
CA GLU A 183 32.59 0.82 -19.61
C GLU A 183 31.17 0.67 -20.17
N LEU A 184 30.26 0.05 -19.42
CA LEU A 184 28.93 -0.38 -19.86
C LEU A 184 27.83 0.41 -19.16
N THR A 185 26.81 0.77 -19.92
CA THR A 185 25.55 1.30 -19.42
C THR A 185 24.51 0.19 -19.29
N LEU A 186 23.42 0.46 -18.58
CA LEU A 186 22.26 -0.41 -18.51
C LEU A 186 21.62 -0.54 -19.90
N GLY A 187 21.64 0.52 -20.73
CA GLY A 187 21.21 0.49 -22.13
C GLY A 187 21.95 -0.53 -22.97
N ASP A 188 23.29 -0.58 -22.88
CA ASP A 188 24.13 -1.56 -23.59
C ASP A 188 23.75 -3.00 -23.26
N LEU A 189 23.29 -3.25 -22.03
CA LEU A 189 22.99 -4.58 -21.51
C LEU A 189 21.53 -5.01 -21.75
N SER A 190 20.57 -4.08 -21.64
CA SER A 190 19.16 -4.44 -21.49
C SER A 190 18.19 -3.74 -22.45
N GLN A 191 18.57 -2.68 -23.15
CA GLN A 191 17.60 -1.94 -23.99
C GLN A 191 17.06 -2.81 -25.14
N GLN A 192 17.93 -3.57 -25.80
CA GLN A 192 17.50 -4.50 -26.85
C GLN A 192 16.66 -5.67 -26.30
N ASN A 193 16.88 -6.04 -25.04
CA ASN A 193 16.06 -7.02 -24.34
C ASN A 193 14.66 -6.45 -24.08
N GLU A 194 14.55 -5.23 -23.57
CA GLU A 194 13.29 -4.51 -23.34
C GLU A 194 12.46 -4.39 -24.62
N ILE A 195 13.08 -4.06 -25.75
CA ILE A 195 12.42 -3.96 -27.06
C ILE A 195 11.80 -5.31 -27.47
N GLN A 196 12.59 -6.38 -27.42
CA GLN A 196 12.13 -7.70 -27.87
C GLN A 196 11.07 -8.30 -26.95
N TRP A 197 11.22 -8.15 -25.64
CA TRP A 197 10.20 -8.61 -24.70
C TRP A 197 8.94 -7.78 -24.77
N SER A 198 9.00 -6.47 -25.00
CA SER A 198 7.80 -5.67 -25.25
C SER A 198 7.03 -6.20 -26.47
N ALA A 199 7.72 -6.41 -27.59
CA ALA A 199 7.11 -6.99 -28.79
C ALA A 199 6.52 -8.39 -28.53
N TYR A 200 7.21 -9.23 -27.77
CA TYR A 200 6.68 -10.54 -27.37
C TYR A 200 5.43 -10.42 -26.49
N ASN A 201 5.52 -9.67 -25.38
CA ASN A 201 4.49 -9.53 -24.36
C ASN A 201 3.19 -8.93 -24.91
N PHE A 202 3.29 -7.99 -25.86
CA PHE A 202 2.13 -7.27 -26.40
C PHE A 202 1.63 -7.80 -27.73
N GLU A 203 2.46 -8.47 -28.54
CA GLU A 203 2.09 -8.82 -29.91
C GLU A 203 2.25 -10.31 -30.20
N GLN A 204 3.38 -10.91 -29.83
CA GLN A 204 3.78 -12.24 -30.34
C GLN A 204 3.48 -13.41 -29.40
N ALA A 205 3.23 -13.17 -28.10
CA ALA A 205 3.03 -14.25 -27.14
C ALA A 205 1.85 -15.14 -27.53
N ASN A 206 2.09 -16.45 -27.57
CA ASN A 206 1.08 -17.45 -27.93
C ASN A 206 0.10 -17.63 -26.77
N THR A 207 -1.06 -17.00 -26.88
CA THR A 207 -2.07 -16.97 -25.81
C THR A 207 -2.69 -18.34 -25.54
N LYS A 208 -2.82 -19.22 -26.54
CA LYS A 208 -3.32 -20.59 -26.35
C LYS A 208 -2.34 -21.43 -25.51
N MET A 209 -1.04 -21.27 -25.77
CA MET A 209 0.01 -21.94 -25.01
C MET A 209 0.04 -21.43 -23.56
N TRP A 210 0.04 -20.11 -23.36
CA TRP A 210 0.08 -19.51 -22.01
C TRP A 210 -1.15 -19.86 -21.18
N LYS A 211 -2.33 -19.91 -21.79
CA LYS A 211 -3.55 -20.38 -21.12
C LYS A 211 -3.41 -21.83 -20.66
N ARG A 212 -2.98 -22.73 -21.56
CA ARG A 212 -2.74 -24.14 -21.19
C ARG A 212 -1.71 -24.26 -20.08
N HIS A 213 -0.61 -23.50 -20.14
CA HIS A 213 0.40 -23.51 -19.09
C HIS A 213 -0.12 -22.99 -17.75
N PHE A 214 -0.96 -21.95 -17.73
CA PHE A 214 -1.65 -21.55 -16.50
C PHE A 214 -2.44 -22.73 -15.91
N GLU A 215 -3.26 -23.40 -16.71
CA GLU A 215 -4.08 -24.54 -16.28
C GLU A 215 -3.22 -25.73 -15.79
N ASP A 216 -2.12 -26.04 -16.50
CA ASP A 216 -1.17 -27.09 -16.13
C ASP A 216 -0.49 -26.77 -14.79
N PHE A 217 -0.01 -25.53 -14.61
CA PHE A 217 0.68 -25.11 -13.38
C PHE A 217 -0.27 -25.01 -12.18
N GLU A 218 -1.50 -24.52 -12.38
CA GLU A 218 -2.56 -24.51 -11.36
C GLU A 218 -2.82 -25.93 -10.84
N LYS A 219 -2.98 -26.90 -11.77
CA LYS A 219 -3.25 -28.30 -11.43
C LYS A 219 -2.07 -28.97 -10.71
N GLU A 220 -0.85 -28.70 -11.15
CA GLU A 220 0.36 -29.26 -10.53
C GLU A 220 0.56 -28.69 -9.12
N ALA A 221 0.37 -27.37 -8.94
CA ALA A 221 0.39 -26.74 -7.61
C ALA A 221 -0.62 -27.41 -6.67
N GLN A 222 -1.86 -27.62 -7.12
CA GLN A 222 -2.90 -28.30 -6.33
C GLN A 222 -2.50 -29.72 -5.95
N THR A 223 -1.94 -30.49 -6.89
CA THR A 223 -1.48 -31.86 -6.65
C THR A 223 -0.34 -31.90 -5.61
N LEU A 224 0.58 -30.93 -5.66
CA LEU A 224 1.68 -30.82 -4.70
C LEU A 224 1.19 -30.42 -3.30
N ILE A 225 0.20 -29.53 -3.21
CA ILE A 225 -0.47 -29.15 -1.96
C ILE A 225 -1.11 -30.38 -1.30
N GLU A 226 -1.88 -31.18 -2.07
CA GLU A 226 -2.53 -32.41 -1.61
C GLU A 226 -1.51 -33.45 -1.09
N ASN A 227 -0.31 -33.48 -1.69
CA ASN A 227 0.78 -34.34 -1.27
C ASN A 227 1.65 -33.75 -0.14
N HIS A 228 1.23 -32.63 0.46
CA HIS A 228 1.97 -31.92 1.53
C HIS A 228 3.39 -31.48 1.12
N LEU A 229 3.55 -31.02 -0.12
CA LEU A 229 4.80 -30.49 -0.68
C LEU A 229 4.67 -28.98 -0.97
N PRO A 230 4.54 -28.11 0.05
CA PRO A 230 4.24 -26.68 -0.15
C PRO A 230 5.39 -25.90 -0.81
N ILE A 231 6.64 -26.33 -0.61
CA ILE A 231 7.81 -25.63 -1.18
C ILE A 231 7.81 -25.72 -2.71
N PRO A 232 7.77 -26.91 -3.35
CA PRO A 232 7.65 -26.98 -4.81
C PRO A 232 6.29 -26.46 -5.31
N ALA A 233 5.21 -26.55 -4.54
CA ALA A 233 3.93 -25.95 -4.92
C ALA A 233 4.04 -24.42 -5.10
N ALA A 234 4.85 -23.73 -4.28
CA ALA A 234 5.09 -22.29 -4.40
C ALA A 234 5.70 -21.92 -5.77
N ASP A 235 6.62 -22.73 -6.30
CA ASP A 235 7.21 -22.52 -7.62
C ASP A 235 6.17 -22.61 -8.74
N PHE A 236 5.23 -23.56 -8.65
CA PHE A 236 4.15 -23.66 -9.62
C PHE A 236 3.15 -22.51 -9.53
N VAL A 237 2.95 -21.93 -8.34
CA VAL A 237 2.18 -20.69 -8.19
C VAL A 237 2.89 -19.49 -8.83
N ILE A 238 4.21 -19.38 -8.70
CA ILE A 238 5.00 -18.35 -9.40
C ILE A 238 4.83 -18.49 -10.91
N LYS A 239 4.98 -19.71 -11.44
CA LYS A 239 4.79 -20.00 -12.87
C LYS A 239 3.38 -19.68 -13.36
N ALA A 240 2.35 -20.05 -12.59
CA ALA A 240 0.96 -19.73 -12.90
C ALA A 240 0.74 -18.21 -12.90
N SER A 241 1.27 -17.49 -11.91
CA SER A 241 1.18 -16.03 -11.85
C SER A 241 1.85 -15.36 -13.05
N HIS A 242 3.03 -15.83 -13.46
CA HIS A 242 3.70 -15.30 -14.65
C HIS A 242 2.91 -15.58 -15.92
N ALA A 243 2.38 -16.81 -16.08
CA ALA A 243 1.52 -17.15 -17.22
C ALA A 243 0.27 -16.26 -17.30
N PHE A 244 -0.33 -15.94 -16.15
CA PHE A 244 -1.41 -14.96 -16.07
C PHE A 244 -0.95 -13.56 -16.52
N ASN A 245 0.20 -13.07 -16.03
CA ASN A 245 0.71 -11.74 -16.42
C ASN A 245 0.98 -11.65 -17.93
N MET A 246 1.45 -12.74 -18.56
CA MET A 246 1.65 -12.81 -20.01
C MET A 246 0.33 -12.74 -20.80
N LEU A 247 -0.73 -13.36 -20.30
CA LEU A 247 -2.05 -13.27 -20.92
C LEU A 247 -2.68 -11.88 -20.73
N ASP A 248 -2.50 -11.30 -19.54
CA ASP A 248 -3.01 -9.97 -19.20
C ASP A 248 -2.31 -8.88 -20.03
N SER A 249 -0.98 -8.96 -20.22
CA SER A 249 -0.25 -8.04 -21.11
C SER A 249 -0.66 -8.17 -22.58
N ARG A 250 -1.08 -9.36 -23.03
CA ARG A 250 -1.63 -9.53 -24.38
C ARG A 250 -3.01 -8.91 -24.56
N GLY A 251 -3.68 -8.47 -23.49
CA GLY A 251 -5.02 -7.87 -23.55
C GLY A 251 -6.12 -8.85 -23.95
N VAL A 252 -5.90 -10.17 -23.74
CA VAL A 252 -6.87 -11.22 -24.10
C VAL A 252 -7.74 -11.67 -22.93
N ILE A 253 -7.52 -11.11 -21.74
CA ILE A 253 -8.29 -11.40 -20.52
C ILE A 253 -9.29 -10.26 -20.27
N SER A 254 -10.57 -10.58 -20.15
CA SER A 254 -11.59 -9.62 -19.71
C SER A 254 -11.48 -9.28 -18.22
N PRO A 255 -12.01 -8.14 -17.74
CA PRO A 255 -11.98 -7.80 -16.31
C PRO A 255 -12.56 -8.88 -15.38
N THR A 256 -13.60 -9.58 -15.84
CA THR A 256 -14.21 -10.71 -15.10
C THR A 256 -13.25 -11.90 -15.03
N GLU A 257 -12.65 -12.28 -16.16
CA GLU A 257 -11.67 -13.37 -16.19
C GLU A 257 -10.45 -13.04 -15.34
N ARG A 258 -9.97 -11.79 -15.37
CA ARG A 258 -8.85 -11.30 -14.57
C ARG A 258 -9.09 -11.55 -13.07
N THR A 259 -10.27 -11.20 -12.60
CA THR A 259 -10.67 -11.47 -11.20
C THR A 259 -10.63 -12.97 -10.88
N GLY A 260 -11.06 -13.82 -11.82
CA GLY A 260 -11.00 -15.28 -11.67
C GLY A 260 -9.57 -15.83 -11.60
N TYR A 261 -8.66 -15.38 -12.47
CA TYR A 261 -7.25 -15.77 -12.41
C TYR A 261 -6.59 -15.35 -11.09
N ILE A 262 -6.82 -14.11 -10.64
CA ILE A 262 -6.29 -13.61 -9.36
C ILE A 262 -6.79 -14.45 -8.19
N ALA A 263 -8.10 -14.76 -8.16
CA ALA A 263 -8.68 -15.59 -7.11
C ALA A 263 -8.02 -16.98 -7.06
N LYS A 264 -7.85 -17.64 -8.20
CA LYS A 264 -7.19 -18.95 -8.28
C LYS A 264 -5.76 -18.93 -7.72
N VAL A 265 -4.94 -17.96 -8.13
CA VAL A 265 -3.56 -17.83 -7.65
C VAL A 265 -3.52 -17.51 -6.15
N ARG A 266 -4.45 -16.68 -5.67
CA ARG A 266 -4.63 -16.37 -4.24
C ARG A 266 -5.01 -17.59 -3.42
N ASP A 267 -5.96 -18.39 -3.89
CA ASP A 267 -6.45 -19.57 -3.18
C ASP A 267 -5.36 -20.65 -3.09
N LEU A 268 -4.55 -20.82 -4.14
CA LEU A 268 -3.35 -21.66 -4.09
C LEU A 268 -2.32 -21.12 -3.10
N SER A 269 -2.05 -19.82 -3.13
CA SER A 269 -1.09 -19.18 -2.21
C SER A 269 -1.50 -19.35 -0.75
N ALA A 270 -2.78 -19.21 -0.43
CA ALA A 270 -3.30 -19.43 0.92
C ALA A 270 -3.12 -20.88 1.37
N GLN A 271 -3.49 -21.85 0.54
CA GLN A 271 -3.31 -23.28 0.85
C GLN A 271 -1.82 -23.65 1.04
N ILE A 272 -0.93 -23.08 0.24
CA ILE A 272 0.52 -23.28 0.39
C ILE A 272 1.01 -22.70 1.71
N ALA A 273 0.52 -21.51 2.07
CA ALA A 273 0.90 -20.86 3.30
C ALA A 273 0.50 -21.72 4.52
N ASP A 274 -0.74 -22.24 4.54
CA ASP A 274 -1.21 -23.16 5.58
C ASP A 274 -0.36 -24.43 5.64
N SER A 275 -0.18 -25.10 4.50
CA SER A 275 0.61 -26.34 4.39
C SER A 275 2.08 -26.14 4.78
N TYR A 276 2.67 -25.00 4.44
CA TYR A 276 4.02 -24.63 4.86
C TYR A 276 4.10 -24.42 6.36
N LEU A 277 3.15 -23.69 6.96
CA LEU A 277 3.14 -23.47 8.40
C LEU A 277 3.01 -24.79 9.17
N ASP A 278 2.14 -25.69 8.72
CA ASP A 278 1.99 -27.05 9.26
C ASP A 278 3.31 -27.84 9.17
N LEU A 279 4.00 -27.76 8.04
CA LEU A 279 5.32 -28.37 7.87
C LEU A 279 6.32 -27.81 8.88
N ARG A 280 6.40 -26.48 9.05
CA ARG A 280 7.31 -25.85 10.02
C ARG A 280 6.96 -26.21 11.45
N GLN A 281 5.67 -26.31 11.78
CA GLN A 281 5.20 -26.74 13.09
C GLN A 281 5.57 -28.20 13.39
N LYS A 282 5.41 -29.11 12.43
CA LYS A 282 5.84 -30.52 12.57
C LYS A 282 7.35 -30.65 12.81
N LEU A 283 8.14 -29.72 12.27
CA LEU A 283 9.58 -29.60 12.52
C LEU A 283 9.92 -28.86 13.81
N ASN A 284 8.92 -28.50 14.62
CA ASN A 284 9.06 -27.72 15.85
C ASN A 284 9.77 -26.37 15.66
N PHE A 285 9.52 -25.67 14.54
CA PHE A 285 10.06 -24.33 14.24
C PHE A 285 11.58 -24.23 14.49
N PRO A 286 12.43 -24.92 13.70
CA PRO A 286 13.84 -25.12 14.00
C PRO A 286 14.72 -23.85 14.06
N LEU A 287 14.24 -22.71 13.55
CA LEU A 287 14.93 -21.41 13.65
C LEU A 287 14.55 -20.62 14.91
N LEU A 288 13.58 -21.09 15.70
CA LEU A 288 13.17 -20.45 16.94
C LEU A 288 14.20 -20.75 18.05
N LYS A 289 15.18 -19.86 18.23
CA LYS A 289 16.24 -20.04 19.23
C LYS A 289 15.86 -19.58 20.64
N GLU A 290 15.02 -18.56 20.79
CA GLU A 290 14.43 -18.07 22.06
C GLU A 290 13.07 -17.37 21.83
N LYS A 291 12.30 -17.10 22.91
CA LYS A 291 11.03 -16.36 22.86
C LYS A 291 11.27 -14.93 22.34
N ILE A 292 10.86 -14.67 21.10
CA ILE A 292 10.78 -13.31 20.57
C ILE A 292 9.71 -12.56 21.35
N THR A 293 10.10 -11.45 21.99
CA THR A 293 9.13 -10.55 22.64
C THR A 293 8.54 -9.65 21.55
N PRO A 294 7.23 -9.69 21.27
CA PRO A 294 6.63 -8.82 20.28
C PRO A 294 6.83 -7.35 20.68
N PHE A 295 7.36 -6.52 19.79
CA PHE A 295 7.35 -5.08 19.98
C PHE A 295 5.90 -4.60 19.95
N THR A 296 5.45 -3.94 21.01
CA THR A 296 4.17 -3.24 21.03
C THR A 296 4.46 -1.75 20.84
N PRO A 297 4.16 -1.16 19.67
CA PRO A 297 4.35 0.25 19.47
C PRO A 297 3.51 1.04 20.48
N ALA A 298 4.07 2.12 21.01
CA ALA A 298 3.30 3.07 21.79
C ALA A 298 2.26 3.71 20.87
N LEU A 299 0.98 3.67 21.25
CA LEU A 299 -0.06 4.41 20.55
C LEU A 299 0.34 5.91 20.55
N PRO A 300 0.29 6.60 19.39
CA PRO A 300 0.50 8.03 19.37
C PRO A 300 -0.50 8.67 20.33
N LYS A 301 -0.01 9.58 21.19
CA LYS A 301 -0.89 10.35 22.05
C LYS A 301 -1.76 11.20 21.11
N ASN A 302 -3.08 11.05 21.18
CA ASN A 302 -4.00 11.97 20.52
C ASN A 302 -3.70 13.37 21.08
N GLU A 303 -2.94 14.16 20.33
CA GLU A 303 -2.78 15.57 20.61
C GLU A 303 -4.16 16.21 20.45
N LYS A 304 -4.58 16.96 21.49
CA LYS A 304 -5.82 17.72 21.41
C LYS A 304 -5.62 18.79 20.34
N ILE A 305 -6.28 18.64 19.20
CA ILE A 305 -6.32 19.67 18.17
C ILE A 305 -7.03 20.89 18.78
N GLU A 306 -6.34 22.03 18.87
CA GLU A 306 -6.96 23.28 19.30
C GLU A 306 -8.06 23.67 18.31
N LYS A 307 -9.30 23.80 18.81
CA LYS A 307 -10.43 24.27 18.00
C LYS A 307 -10.23 25.75 17.68
N ASN A 308 -9.89 26.06 16.44
CA ASN A 308 -9.80 27.44 15.94
C ASN A 308 -10.54 27.56 14.60
N THR A 309 -11.79 27.98 14.68
CA THR A 309 -12.71 28.13 13.54
C THR A 309 -12.41 29.35 12.67
N ASP A 310 -11.67 30.33 13.20
CA ASP A 310 -11.32 31.55 12.47
C ASP A 310 -9.98 31.42 11.72
N LYS A 311 -9.23 30.35 12.00
CA LYS A 311 -7.95 30.08 11.35
C LYS A 311 -8.19 29.72 9.88
N LYS A 312 -7.53 30.48 9.01
CA LYS A 312 -7.39 30.17 7.59
C LYS A 312 -5.96 29.76 7.29
N VAL A 313 -5.79 28.80 6.39
CA VAL A 313 -4.50 28.29 5.95
C VAL A 313 -4.49 28.13 4.44
N ASP A 314 -3.32 28.28 3.83
CA ASP A 314 -3.14 27.87 2.45
C ASP A 314 -3.00 26.34 2.40
N PHE A 315 -3.73 25.71 1.48
CA PHE A 315 -3.69 24.27 1.24
C PHE A 315 -3.07 23.99 -0.12
N LEU A 316 -2.06 23.13 -0.13
CA LEU A 316 -1.37 22.69 -1.34
C LEU A 316 -1.55 21.18 -1.52
N LEU A 317 -2.12 20.78 -2.65
CA LEU A 317 -2.16 19.40 -3.10
C LEU A 317 -1.24 19.26 -4.30
N GLU A 318 -0.28 18.34 -4.21
CA GLU A 318 0.58 17.95 -5.30
C GLU A 318 0.27 16.51 -5.71
N ILE A 319 -0.03 16.31 -6.98
CA ILE A 319 -0.18 14.99 -7.60
C ILE A 319 1.05 14.79 -8.49
N GLY A 320 1.95 13.91 -8.07
CA GLY A 320 3.08 13.47 -8.87
C GLY A 320 2.65 12.50 -9.96
N SER A 321 3.33 12.54 -11.10
CA SER A 321 3.15 11.57 -12.19
C SER A 321 4.49 11.29 -12.84
N GLU A 322 4.69 10.06 -13.35
CA GLU A 322 5.91 9.75 -14.09
C GLU A 322 6.03 10.60 -15.36
N GLU A 323 5.03 10.55 -16.24
CA GLU A 323 4.98 11.35 -17.46
C GLU A 323 3.52 11.44 -17.99
N LEU A 324 2.91 12.63 -17.91
CA LEU A 324 1.59 12.96 -18.44
C LEU A 324 1.74 13.54 -19.85
N PRO A 325 1.02 13.01 -20.86
CA PRO A 325 1.00 13.64 -22.17
C PRO A 325 0.43 15.06 -22.07
N ALA A 326 0.98 15.99 -22.84
CA ALA A 326 0.67 17.42 -22.73
C ALA A 326 -0.83 17.76 -22.73
N HIS A 327 -1.64 17.05 -23.52
CA HIS A 327 -3.09 17.27 -23.59
C HIS A 327 -3.85 16.86 -22.31
N TYR A 328 -3.32 15.90 -21.53
CA TYR A 328 -3.89 15.51 -20.24
C TYR A 328 -3.58 16.54 -19.15
N ILE A 329 -2.53 17.35 -19.27
CA ILE A 329 -2.18 18.36 -18.26
C ILE A 329 -3.31 19.40 -18.13
N THR A 330 -3.76 19.95 -19.26
CA THR A 330 -4.83 20.96 -19.28
C THR A 330 -6.16 20.37 -18.83
N ALA A 331 -6.53 19.19 -19.36
CA ALA A 331 -7.76 18.50 -19.00
C ALA A 331 -7.78 18.11 -17.51
N GLY A 332 -6.68 17.54 -17.01
CA GLY A 332 -6.48 17.16 -15.62
C GLY A 332 -6.51 18.36 -14.68
N SER A 333 -5.86 19.47 -15.04
CA SER A 333 -5.87 20.71 -14.24
C SER A 333 -7.28 21.29 -14.07
N ASN A 334 -8.05 21.31 -15.17
CA ASN A 334 -9.43 21.81 -15.14
C ASN A 334 -10.33 20.89 -14.30
N SER A 335 -10.23 19.57 -14.50
CA SER A 335 -10.99 18.59 -13.72
C SER A 335 -10.66 18.67 -12.23
N LEU A 336 -9.37 18.78 -11.88
CA LEU A 336 -8.92 18.86 -10.49
C LEU A 336 -9.49 20.11 -9.79
N LYS A 337 -9.50 21.26 -10.47
CA LYS A 337 -10.13 22.48 -9.96
C LYS A 337 -11.62 22.26 -9.69
N ILE A 338 -12.37 21.77 -10.68
CA ILE A 338 -13.82 21.57 -10.57
C ILE A 338 -14.17 20.60 -9.44
N LEU A 339 -13.42 19.50 -9.33
CA LEU A 339 -13.65 18.49 -8.29
C LEU A 339 -13.35 19.04 -6.89
N MET A 340 -12.28 19.82 -6.73
CA MET A 340 -11.98 20.46 -5.44
C MET A 340 -13.04 21.48 -5.05
N GLU A 341 -13.47 22.35 -5.98
CA GLU A 341 -14.56 23.32 -5.72
C GLU A 341 -15.85 22.61 -5.29
N ALA A 342 -16.20 21.50 -5.94
CA ALA A 342 -17.35 20.69 -5.58
C ALA A 342 -17.20 20.07 -4.19
N LEU A 343 -16.04 19.50 -3.88
CA LEU A 343 -15.75 18.83 -2.60
C LEU A 343 -15.81 19.78 -1.41
N LEU A 344 -15.16 20.94 -1.52
CA LEU A 344 -15.16 21.97 -0.47
C LEU A 344 -16.57 22.50 -0.23
N LYS A 345 -17.34 22.72 -1.30
CA LYS A 345 -18.73 23.14 -1.21
C LYS A 345 -19.63 22.08 -0.55
N GLU A 346 -19.46 20.81 -0.91
CA GLU A 346 -20.21 19.69 -0.32
C GLU A 346 -20.00 19.62 1.20
N HIS A 347 -18.76 19.80 1.65
CA HIS A 347 -18.40 19.73 3.06
C HIS A 347 -18.57 21.06 3.80
N GLY A 348 -18.94 22.15 3.10
CA GLY A 348 -19.11 23.48 3.70
C GLY A 348 -17.81 24.06 4.26
N ILE A 349 -16.68 23.79 3.59
CA ILE A 349 -15.37 24.33 3.94
C ILE A 349 -15.20 25.65 3.18
N ASP A 350 -15.17 26.76 3.91
CA ASP A 350 -14.90 28.07 3.32
C ASP A 350 -13.48 28.14 2.76
N HIS A 351 -13.30 28.80 1.62
CA HIS A 351 -11.99 28.92 0.98
C HIS A 351 -11.90 30.19 0.12
N GLY A 352 -10.67 30.64 -0.10
CA GLY A 352 -10.32 31.65 -1.08
C GLY A 352 -10.13 31.08 -2.49
N PRO A 353 -9.41 31.78 -3.38
CA PRO A 353 -9.20 31.33 -4.75
C PRO A 353 -8.51 29.96 -4.87
N ILE A 354 -8.93 29.16 -5.86
CA ILE A 354 -8.27 27.91 -6.24
C ILE A 354 -7.48 28.11 -7.53
N LYS A 355 -6.17 27.86 -7.46
CA LYS A 355 -5.24 27.90 -8.59
C LYS A 355 -4.74 26.50 -8.87
N VAL A 356 -4.71 26.11 -10.14
CA VAL A 356 -4.13 24.84 -10.57
C VAL A 356 -3.09 25.09 -11.65
N THR A 357 -1.93 24.47 -11.49
CA THR A 357 -0.83 24.50 -12.45
C THR A 357 -0.34 23.09 -12.72
N GLY A 358 0.29 22.85 -13.87
CA GLY A 358 0.69 21.51 -14.25
C GLY A 358 1.90 21.47 -15.16
N THR A 359 2.66 20.40 -15.03
CA THR A 359 3.75 19.97 -15.90
C THR A 359 3.53 18.49 -16.26
N PRO A 360 4.27 17.91 -17.21
CA PRO A 360 4.20 16.47 -17.48
C PRO A 360 4.42 15.59 -16.25
N ARG A 361 5.12 16.05 -15.21
CA ARG A 361 5.41 15.23 -14.02
C ARG A 361 4.62 15.59 -12.78
N ARG A 362 3.74 16.60 -12.86
CA ARG A 362 3.11 17.16 -11.67
C ARG A 362 1.86 17.97 -11.99
N LEU A 363 0.79 17.77 -11.23
CA LEU A 363 -0.31 18.73 -11.10
C LEU A 363 -0.29 19.30 -9.69
N VAL A 364 -0.39 20.62 -9.57
CA VAL A 364 -0.38 21.34 -8.30
C VAL A 364 -1.67 22.14 -8.18
N LEU A 365 -2.43 21.88 -7.12
CA LEU A 365 -3.59 22.66 -6.73
C LEU A 365 -3.27 23.43 -5.45
N HIS A 366 -3.49 24.74 -5.49
CA HIS A 366 -3.31 25.65 -4.38
C HIS A 366 -4.64 26.32 -4.05
N VAL A 367 -5.13 26.13 -2.82
CA VAL A 367 -6.32 26.79 -2.28
C VAL A 367 -5.84 27.80 -1.24
N GLU A 368 -6.09 29.06 -1.53
CA GLU A 368 -5.76 30.15 -0.60
C GLU A 368 -6.83 30.24 0.49
N GLU A 369 -6.43 30.65 1.69
CA GLU A 369 -7.35 30.98 2.79
C GLU A 369 -8.42 29.89 3.11
N MET A 370 -8.05 28.61 2.99
CA MET A 370 -8.94 27.51 3.35
C MET A 370 -9.22 27.50 4.85
N ALA A 371 -10.49 27.40 5.24
CA ALA A 371 -10.89 27.28 6.63
C ALA A 371 -10.28 26.01 7.25
N TYR A 372 -9.58 26.19 8.37
CA TYR A 372 -8.91 25.09 9.08
C TYR A 372 -9.91 24.12 9.71
N MET A 373 -11.12 24.61 10.02
CA MET A 373 -12.23 23.83 10.56
C MET A 373 -13.56 24.35 10.01
N THR A 374 -14.51 23.45 9.75
CA THR A 374 -15.90 23.82 9.47
C THR A 374 -16.59 24.28 10.74
N GLN A 375 -17.54 25.22 10.63
CA GLN A 375 -18.40 25.55 11.76
C GLN A 375 -19.27 24.35 12.14
N GLU A 376 -19.41 24.11 13.44
CA GLU A 376 -20.24 23.05 13.99
C GLU A 376 -21.71 23.34 13.61
N LYS A 377 -22.29 22.51 12.73
CA LYS A 377 -23.71 22.62 12.39
C LYS A 377 -24.50 22.01 13.53
N GLN A 378 -25.23 22.82 14.28
CA GLN A 378 -26.22 22.30 15.22
C GLN A 378 -27.34 21.62 14.44
N VAL A 379 -27.45 20.30 14.58
CA VAL A 379 -28.53 19.52 13.98
C VAL A 379 -29.56 19.20 15.06
N GLU A 380 -30.68 19.91 15.05
CA GLU A 380 -31.80 19.60 15.93
C GLU A 380 -32.54 18.36 15.42
N LYS A 381 -32.46 17.26 16.15
CA LYS A 381 -33.17 16.01 15.83
C LYS A 381 -34.45 15.92 16.66
N ARG A 382 -35.60 15.95 15.97
CA ARG A 382 -36.90 15.78 16.62
C ARG A 382 -37.20 14.33 16.95
N GLY A 383 -37.46 14.08 18.22
CA GLY A 383 -37.85 12.79 18.79
C GLY A 383 -39.36 12.60 18.92
N PRO A 384 -39.79 11.46 19.48
CA PRO A 384 -41.19 11.16 19.73
C PRO A 384 -41.80 12.12 20.77
N ALA A 385 -43.14 12.14 20.83
CA ALA A 385 -43.86 12.85 21.87
C ALA A 385 -43.50 12.29 23.26
N LEU A 386 -43.47 13.14 24.29
CA LEU A 386 -42.99 12.83 25.63
C LEU A 386 -43.74 11.66 26.26
N ASN A 387 -45.06 11.61 26.07
CA ASN A 387 -45.95 10.54 26.54
C ASN A 387 -45.76 9.19 25.82
N SER A 388 -45.14 9.21 24.64
CA SER A 388 -44.82 8.02 23.85
C SER A 388 -43.38 7.58 24.12
N ALA A 389 -42.51 8.51 24.50
CA ALA A 389 -41.11 8.29 24.82
C ALA A 389 -40.89 7.70 26.21
N PHE A 390 -41.74 8.05 27.19
CA PHE A 390 -41.60 7.63 28.59
C PHE A 390 -42.87 6.99 29.13
N GLY A 391 -42.69 5.91 29.90
CA GLY A 391 -43.76 5.24 30.63
C GLY A 391 -44.18 6.03 31.88
N SER A 392 -45.24 5.55 32.54
CA SER A 392 -45.72 6.12 33.80
C SER A 392 -44.74 5.95 34.97
N ASP A 393 -43.80 5.03 34.86
CA ASP A 393 -42.67 4.81 35.77
C ASP A 393 -41.51 5.81 35.58
N GLY A 394 -41.58 6.64 34.52
CA GLY A 394 -40.54 7.60 34.17
C GLY A 394 -39.38 6.99 33.36
N GLU A 395 -39.45 5.70 33.04
CA GLU A 395 -38.46 4.98 32.26
C GLU A 395 -38.77 5.07 30.75
N PRO A 396 -37.74 5.02 29.88
CA PRO A 396 -37.94 5.13 28.45
C PRO A 396 -38.65 3.90 27.89
N THR A 397 -39.69 4.14 27.08
CA THR A 397 -40.38 3.10 26.32
C THR A 397 -39.48 2.56 25.20
N LEU A 398 -39.97 1.60 24.41
CA LEU A 398 -39.25 1.13 23.22
C LEU A 398 -38.92 2.29 22.25
N GLN A 399 -39.83 3.25 22.08
CA GLN A 399 -39.64 4.41 21.22
C GLN A 399 -38.66 5.41 21.82
N GLY A 400 -38.74 5.66 23.14
CA GLY A 400 -37.78 6.50 23.86
C GLY A 400 -36.35 5.96 23.77
N ARG A 401 -36.17 4.65 24.02
CA ARG A 401 -34.86 3.98 23.87
C ARG A 401 -34.33 4.03 22.44
N GLY A 402 -35.19 3.85 21.45
CA GLY A 402 -34.82 4.00 20.03
C GLY A 402 -34.30 5.41 19.71
N PHE A 403 -34.98 6.45 20.22
CA PHE A 403 -34.54 7.83 20.06
C PHE A 403 -33.22 8.12 20.78
N LEU A 404 -33.07 7.72 22.05
CA LEU A 404 -31.85 7.90 22.84
C LEU A 404 -30.63 7.23 22.19
N LYS A 405 -30.80 5.98 21.73
CA LYS A 405 -29.74 5.28 21.00
C LYS A 405 -29.36 5.99 19.71
N SER A 406 -30.33 6.61 19.03
CA SER A 406 -30.11 7.34 17.78
C SER A 406 -29.34 8.67 17.95
N ILE A 407 -29.12 9.10 19.19
CA ILE A 407 -28.35 10.30 19.56
C ILE A 407 -27.14 9.94 20.45
N GLY A 408 -26.77 8.65 20.52
CA GLY A 408 -25.57 8.19 21.23
C GLY A 408 -25.74 7.97 22.74
N LEU A 409 -26.95 8.02 23.28
CA LEU A 409 -27.22 7.77 24.70
C LEU A 409 -27.70 6.34 24.94
N GLU A 410 -27.10 5.65 25.91
CA GLU A 410 -27.51 4.29 26.28
C GLU A 410 -28.87 4.26 27.00
N SER A 411 -29.12 5.24 27.86
CA SER A 411 -30.30 5.34 28.72
C SER A 411 -30.41 6.73 29.34
N ALA A 412 -31.64 7.23 29.49
CA ALA A 412 -31.96 8.45 30.25
C ALA A 412 -33.41 8.38 30.74
N SER A 413 -33.67 8.79 31.98
CA SER A 413 -35.02 8.91 32.52
C SER A 413 -35.63 10.29 32.22
N ILE A 414 -36.95 10.40 32.20
CA ILE A 414 -37.62 11.72 32.07
C ILE A 414 -37.26 12.66 33.23
N GLY A 415 -36.98 12.09 34.41
CA GLY A 415 -36.56 12.84 35.59
C GLY A 415 -35.19 13.48 35.43
N ASP A 416 -34.25 12.78 34.78
CA ASP A 416 -32.90 13.29 34.52
C ASP A 416 -32.92 14.38 33.43
N ILE A 417 -33.75 14.21 32.39
CA ILE A 417 -33.94 15.22 31.34
C ILE A 417 -34.56 16.49 31.93
N LYS A 418 -35.64 16.38 32.72
CA LYS A 418 -36.28 17.55 33.37
C LYS A 418 -35.37 18.25 34.38
N LYS A 419 -34.41 17.53 34.97
CA LYS A 419 -33.40 18.09 35.89
C LYS A 419 -32.17 18.63 35.16
N GLY A 420 -32.15 18.61 33.82
CA GLY A 420 -31.04 19.12 33.01
C GLY A 420 -29.75 18.29 33.09
N LYS A 421 -29.84 17.02 33.53
CA LYS A 421 -28.67 16.12 33.59
C LYS A 421 -28.29 15.52 32.25
N VAL A 422 -29.13 15.70 31.24
CA VAL A 422 -28.92 15.28 29.86
C VAL A 422 -29.00 16.54 28.99
N PRO A 423 -27.93 17.36 28.96
CA PRO A 423 -27.95 18.67 28.29
C PRO A 423 -28.17 18.58 26.77
N GLU A 424 -27.98 17.40 26.18
CA GLU A 424 -28.19 17.11 24.77
C GLU A 424 -29.68 17.08 24.38
N ILE A 425 -30.60 16.97 25.35
CA ILE A 425 -32.05 16.83 25.11
C ILE A 425 -32.83 17.97 25.76
N GLU A 426 -33.65 18.64 24.94
CA GLU A 426 -34.65 19.63 25.38
C GLU A 426 -36.07 19.08 25.22
N ILE A 427 -36.98 19.46 26.12
CA ILE A 427 -38.43 19.23 25.94
C ILE A 427 -39.05 20.52 25.44
N ARG A 428 -39.63 20.49 24.24
CA ARG A 428 -40.29 21.65 23.63
C ARG A 428 -41.76 21.36 23.35
N HIS A 429 -42.62 22.31 23.72
CA HIS A 429 -44.05 22.24 23.46
C HIS A 429 -44.36 22.69 22.02
N ILE A 430 -44.94 21.79 21.21
CA ILE A 430 -45.25 22.04 19.80
C ILE A 430 -46.67 21.56 19.50
N LYS A 431 -47.55 22.47 19.08
CA LYS A 431 -48.95 22.18 18.66
C LYS A 431 -49.72 21.30 19.66
N GLY A 432 -49.63 21.60 20.96
CA GLY A 432 -50.40 20.92 22.01
C GLY A 432 -49.75 19.67 22.60
N HIS A 433 -48.55 19.30 22.17
CA HIS A 433 -47.82 18.15 22.69
C HIS A 433 -46.36 18.49 23.00
N ASP A 434 -45.80 17.85 24.03
CA ASP A 434 -44.39 17.96 24.37
C ASP A 434 -43.58 16.94 23.55
N TYR A 435 -42.49 17.39 22.94
CA TYR A 435 -41.56 16.55 22.16
C TYR A 435 -40.16 16.61 22.74
N LEU A 436 -39.43 15.51 22.57
CA LEU A 436 -37.97 15.50 22.78
C LEU A 436 -37.29 16.11 21.55
N LEU A 437 -36.35 17.01 21.76
CA LEU A 437 -35.47 17.56 20.74
C LEU A 437 -34.04 17.31 21.20
N ALA A 438 -33.20 16.77 20.32
CA ALA A 438 -31.78 16.62 20.61
C ALA A 438 -30.97 17.61 19.80
N ASN A 439 -30.05 18.32 20.46
CA ASN A 439 -29.09 19.20 19.80
C ASN A 439 -27.80 18.41 19.58
N LEU A 440 -27.51 18.08 18.31
CA LEU A 440 -26.35 17.31 17.88
C LEU A 440 -25.29 18.19 17.24
#